data_AF-A0A1F8XIA9-F1
#
_entry.id   AF-A0A1F8XIA9-F1
#
_cell.length_a   1.000
_cell.length_b   1.000
_cell.length_c   1.000
_cell.angle_alpha   90.00
_cell.angle_beta   90.00
_cell.angle_gamma   90.00
#
_symmetry.space_group_name_H-M   'P 1'
#
loop_
_entity.id
_entity.type
_entity.pdbx_description
1 polymer ?
#
loop_
_entity_poly.entity_id
_entity_poly.type
_entity_poly.pdbx_seq_one_letter_code
_entity_poly.pdbx_strand_id
1 'polypeptide(L)'
;MFVFSYFNWDFNWIATLLLKFTHPETVHLRRVVFLILSGTLALIFALSPDFWAYAEQAAPSAPRAHSAFERYLEAKGVPLVQFGYDLFSASAPFEPSQNMPVNPDYVLGPGDELRISIWGKINADYSLTIDRDGKINMPHAGVLFLNGLTFSEARKFLAGELARYYLPAEVKLNVSMGMLRSVRVYVTGKAERPGSYNVSSLSTMINALFAAGGRQRTVP
;
A
#
# COMPACT_ATOMS: atom_id res chain seq x y z
N MET A 1 -1.11 21.16 -24.98
CA MET A 1 -1.66 22.34 -24.28
C MET A 1 -3.16 22.35 -24.55
N PHE A 2 -3.95 21.68 -23.70
CA PHE A 2 -5.40 21.58 -23.85
C PHE A 2 -6.04 22.72 -23.05
N VAL A 3 -6.75 23.60 -23.74
CA VAL A 3 -7.43 24.76 -23.14
C VAL A 3 -8.73 24.25 -22.52
N PHE A 4 -8.76 24.14 -21.18
CA PHE A 4 -10.00 23.93 -20.43
C PHE A 4 -10.82 25.22 -20.49
N SER A 5 -11.85 25.25 -21.35
CA SER A 5 -12.89 26.27 -21.27
C SER A 5 -13.76 25.98 -20.04
N TYR A 6 -13.73 26.91 -19.08
CA TYR A 6 -14.58 26.89 -17.89
C TYR A 6 -16.04 27.08 -18.31
N PHE A 7 -16.78 25.99 -18.52
CA PHE A 7 -18.23 26.02 -18.45
C PHE A 7 -18.61 25.79 -16.99
N ASN A 8 -18.89 26.87 -16.26
CA ASN A 8 -19.25 26.80 -14.85
C ASN A 8 -20.69 26.27 -14.74
N TRP A 9 -20.83 24.98 -14.42
CA TRP A 9 -22.14 24.34 -14.19
C TRP A 9 -22.66 24.75 -12.81
N ASP A 10 -23.36 25.89 -12.73
CA ASP A 10 -24.08 26.27 -11.51
C ASP A 10 -25.28 25.30 -11.30
N PHE A 11 -25.08 24.24 -10.50
CA PHE A 11 -26.11 23.27 -10.12
C PHE A 11 -27.23 23.87 -9.23
N ASN A 12 -27.16 25.16 -8.92
CA ASN A 12 -28.05 25.83 -7.97
C ASN A 12 -29.51 25.92 -8.46
N TRP A 13 -29.74 25.92 -9.79
CA TRP A 13 -31.10 25.95 -10.34
C TRP A 13 -31.84 24.61 -10.19
N ILE A 14 -31.12 23.49 -10.23
CA ILE A 14 -31.70 22.14 -10.05
C ILE A 14 -32.14 21.95 -8.60
N ALA A 15 -31.32 22.41 -7.65
CA ALA A 15 -31.68 22.43 -6.23
C ALA A 15 -32.92 23.30 -5.97
N THR A 16 -33.03 24.45 -6.66
CA THR A 16 -34.20 25.34 -6.57
C THR A 16 -35.47 24.72 -7.15
N LEU A 17 -35.36 23.96 -8.25
CA LEU A 17 -36.50 23.24 -8.83
C LEU A 17 -36.95 22.07 -7.95
N LEU A 18 -36.01 21.32 -7.35
CA LEU A 18 -36.31 20.21 -6.45
C LEU A 18 -36.94 20.68 -5.12
N LEU A 19 -36.57 21.87 -4.63
CA LEU A 19 -37.16 22.45 -3.41
C LEU A 19 -38.64 22.82 -3.58
N LYS A 20 -39.07 23.19 -4.79
CA LYS A 20 -40.46 23.57 -5.10
C LYS A 20 -41.47 22.41 -5.04
N PHE A 21 -41.00 21.15 -4.92
CA PHE A 21 -41.85 19.95 -4.89
C PHE A 21 -41.72 19.17 -3.57
N THR A 22 -41.70 19.86 -2.42
CA THR A 22 -41.55 19.27 -1.07
C THR A 22 -42.88 18.92 -0.38
N HIS A 23 -44.03 19.03 -1.06
CA HIS A 23 -45.34 18.64 -0.51
C HIS A 23 -45.66 17.14 -0.69
N PRO A 24 -46.26 16.47 0.33
CA PRO A 24 -46.46 15.02 0.36
C PRO A 24 -47.43 14.48 -0.72
N GLU A 25 -48.27 15.33 -1.30
CA GLU A 25 -49.33 14.96 -2.25
C GLU A 25 -48.84 14.65 -3.69
N THR A 26 -47.54 14.81 -4.01
CA THR A 26 -47.03 14.85 -5.41
C THR A 26 -45.99 13.78 -5.77
N VAL A 27 -46.02 12.62 -5.12
CA VAL A 27 -45.02 11.55 -5.31
C VAL A 27 -44.95 11.03 -6.76
N HIS A 28 -46.09 10.93 -7.46
CA HIS A 28 -46.13 10.45 -8.85
C HIS A 28 -45.50 11.44 -9.85
N LEU A 29 -45.74 12.75 -9.69
CA LEU A 29 -45.13 13.78 -10.53
C LEU A 29 -43.61 13.89 -10.31
N ARG A 30 -43.14 13.72 -9.06
CA ARG A 30 -41.69 13.75 -8.75
C ARG A 30 -40.93 12.65 -9.48
N ARG A 31 -41.47 11.43 -9.54
CA ARG A 31 -40.85 10.31 -10.28
C ARG A 31 -40.76 10.59 -11.78
N VAL A 32 -41.81 11.16 -12.37
CA VAL A 32 -41.83 11.49 -13.81
C VAL A 32 -40.86 12.62 -14.14
N VAL A 33 -40.84 13.70 -13.35
CA VAL A 33 -39.90 14.82 -13.54
C VAL A 33 -38.45 14.36 -13.36
N PHE A 34 -38.17 13.50 -12.38
CA PHE A 34 -36.83 12.96 -12.16
C PHE A 34 -36.37 12.05 -13.32
N LEU A 35 -37.27 11.23 -13.87
CA LEU A 35 -37.00 10.38 -15.05
C LEU A 35 -36.75 11.22 -16.32
N ILE A 36 -37.51 12.30 -16.51
CA ILE A 36 -37.32 13.20 -17.66
C ILE A 36 -35.99 13.95 -17.51
N LEU A 37 -35.71 14.54 -16.35
CA LEU A 37 -34.44 15.24 -16.12
C LEU A 37 -33.23 14.30 -16.21
N SER A 38 -33.31 13.07 -15.70
CA SER A 38 -32.21 12.11 -15.81
C SER A 38 -31.97 11.66 -17.26
N GLY A 39 -33.05 11.41 -18.01
CA GLY A 39 -32.95 11.01 -19.42
C GLY A 39 -32.39 12.12 -20.31
N THR A 40 -32.80 13.37 -20.08
CA THR A 40 -32.32 14.52 -20.85
C THR A 40 -30.84 14.82 -20.55
N LEU A 41 -30.42 14.70 -19.28
CA LEU A 41 -29.03 14.87 -18.88
C LEU A 41 -28.12 13.78 -19.48
N ALA A 42 -28.58 12.53 -19.52
CA ALA A 42 -27.85 11.43 -20.16
C ALA A 42 -27.71 11.64 -21.67
N LEU A 43 -28.74 12.18 -22.34
CA LEU A 43 -28.70 12.50 -23.77
C LEU A 43 -27.70 13.63 -24.06
N ILE A 44 -27.70 14.69 -23.24
CA ILE A 44 -26.75 15.81 -23.35
C ILE A 44 -25.31 15.33 -23.12
N PHE A 45 -25.09 14.43 -22.15
CA PHE A 45 -23.78 13.84 -21.89
C PHE A 45 -23.31 12.97 -23.08
N ALA A 46 -24.20 12.15 -23.64
CA ALA A 46 -23.90 11.27 -24.77
C ALA A 46 -23.67 12.00 -26.10
N LEU A 47 -24.18 13.23 -26.25
CA LEU A 47 -23.95 14.09 -27.41
C LEU A 47 -22.68 14.95 -27.27
N SER A 48 -22.02 14.95 -26.12
CA SER A 48 -20.76 15.68 -25.94
C SER A 48 -19.61 14.94 -26.67
N PRO A 49 -18.75 15.65 -27.42
CA PRO A 49 -17.59 15.05 -28.07
C PRO A 49 -16.65 14.35 -27.09
N ASP A 50 -16.55 14.88 -25.87
CA ASP A 50 -15.68 14.38 -24.81
C ASP A 50 -16.16 13.04 -24.25
N PHE A 51 -17.48 12.80 -24.18
CA PHE A 51 -18.02 11.53 -23.67
C PHE A 51 -17.59 10.34 -24.52
N TRP A 52 -17.63 10.47 -25.85
CA TRP A 52 -17.19 9.39 -26.74
C TRP A 52 -15.69 9.14 -26.63
N ALA A 53 -14.87 10.17 -26.40
CA ALA A 53 -13.45 10.00 -26.12
C ALA A 53 -13.19 9.22 -24.82
N TYR A 54 -13.96 9.50 -23.76
CA TYR A 54 -13.89 8.73 -22.51
C TYR A 54 -14.42 7.30 -22.66
N ALA A 55 -15.53 7.11 -23.37
CA ALA A 55 -16.15 5.80 -23.60
C ALA A 55 -15.24 4.88 -24.41
N GLU A 56 -14.54 5.42 -25.41
CA GLU A 56 -13.58 4.66 -26.23
C GLU A 56 -12.33 4.25 -25.44
N GLN A 57 -11.87 5.08 -24.49
CA GLN A 57 -10.78 4.72 -23.57
C GLN A 57 -11.19 3.70 -22.50
N ALA A 58 -12.47 3.69 -22.11
CA ALA A 58 -13.02 2.77 -21.11
C ALA A 58 -13.47 1.43 -21.70
N ALA A 59 -13.51 1.29 -23.03
CA ALA A 59 -13.92 0.06 -23.69
C ALA A 59 -12.92 -1.08 -23.38
N PRO A 60 -13.38 -2.29 -23.04
CA PRO A 60 -12.50 -3.45 -22.92
C PRO A 60 -11.74 -3.62 -24.25
N SER A 61 -10.41 -3.78 -24.16
CA SER A 61 -9.58 -4.00 -25.35
C SER A 61 -10.17 -5.15 -26.17
N ALA A 62 -10.41 -4.89 -27.46
CA ALA A 62 -10.96 -5.90 -28.37
C ALA A 62 -10.21 -7.23 -28.24
N PRO A 63 -10.89 -8.39 -28.40
CA PRO A 63 -10.25 -9.70 -28.35
C PRO A 63 -9.07 -9.71 -29.33
N ARG A 64 -7.89 -10.05 -28.81
CA ARG A 64 -6.68 -10.14 -29.63
C ARG A 64 -6.86 -11.29 -30.63
N ALA A 65 -6.48 -11.08 -31.89
CA ALA A 65 -6.44 -12.16 -32.87
C ALA A 65 -5.39 -13.21 -32.46
N HIS A 66 -5.75 -14.50 -32.56
CA HIS A 66 -4.85 -15.58 -32.13
C HIS A 66 -3.54 -15.56 -32.93
N SER A 67 -2.41 -15.63 -32.24
CA SER A 67 -1.09 -15.74 -32.87
C SER A 67 -0.98 -17.03 -33.70
N ALA A 68 -0.02 -17.08 -34.63
CA ALA A 68 0.22 -18.30 -35.41
C ALA A 68 0.57 -19.50 -34.52
N PHE A 69 1.22 -19.25 -33.38
CA PHE A 69 1.58 -20.26 -32.40
C PHE A 69 0.36 -20.75 -31.59
N GLU A 70 -0.52 -19.85 -31.15
CA GLU A 70 -1.79 -20.20 -30.49
C GLU A 70 -2.63 -21.13 -31.36
N ARG A 71 -2.80 -20.78 -32.64
CA ARG A 71 -3.53 -21.62 -33.60
C ARG A 71 -2.89 -22.99 -33.82
N TYR A 72 -1.57 -23.07 -33.81
CA TYR A 72 -0.85 -24.34 -33.92
C TYR A 72 -1.10 -25.25 -32.71
N LEU A 73 -1.04 -24.71 -31.50
CA LEU A 73 -1.30 -25.46 -30.27
C LEU A 73 -2.76 -25.91 -30.18
N GLU A 74 -3.69 -25.03 -30.56
CA GLU A 74 -5.12 -25.33 -30.62
C GLU A 74 -5.42 -26.47 -31.61
N ALA A 75 -4.82 -26.44 -32.80
CA ALA A 75 -4.93 -27.53 -33.78
C ALA A 75 -4.34 -28.86 -33.30
N LYS A 76 -3.42 -28.83 -32.34
CA LYS A 76 -2.82 -30.01 -31.69
C LYS A 76 -3.55 -30.45 -30.42
N GLY A 77 -4.60 -29.74 -30.01
CA GLY A 77 -5.33 -30.01 -28.78
C GLY A 77 -4.51 -29.76 -27.50
N VAL A 78 -3.46 -28.94 -27.58
CA VAL A 78 -2.60 -28.60 -26.43
C VAL A 78 -3.13 -27.30 -25.80
N PRO A 79 -3.52 -27.30 -24.51
CA PRO A 79 -4.04 -26.10 -23.87
C PRO A 79 -2.94 -25.04 -23.69
N LEU A 80 -3.26 -23.77 -23.95
CA LEU A 80 -2.36 -22.66 -23.64
C LEU A 80 -2.45 -22.31 -22.16
N VAL A 81 -1.32 -22.42 -21.47
CA VAL A 81 -1.17 -22.00 -20.07
C VAL A 81 -0.30 -20.75 -20.04
N GLN A 82 -0.76 -19.73 -19.32
CA GLN A 82 0.04 -18.53 -19.12
C GLN A 82 1.16 -18.81 -18.12
N PHE A 83 2.40 -18.56 -18.55
CA PHE A 83 3.57 -18.79 -17.73
C PHE A 83 3.60 -17.87 -16.49
N GLY A 84 4.06 -18.41 -15.35
CA GLY A 84 4.38 -17.64 -14.15
C GLY A 84 3.21 -17.30 -13.24
N TYR A 85 1.96 -17.50 -13.65
CA TYR A 85 0.80 -17.27 -12.77
C TYR A 85 0.71 -18.28 -11.64
N ASP A 86 1.25 -19.49 -11.82
CA ASP A 86 1.25 -20.54 -10.80
C ASP A 86 2.25 -20.23 -9.66
N LEU A 87 3.16 -19.27 -9.87
CA LEU A 87 4.00 -18.76 -8.78
C LEU A 87 3.16 -18.08 -7.70
N PHE A 88 2.07 -17.43 -8.09
CA PHE A 88 1.20 -16.67 -7.19
C PHE A 88 -0.03 -17.46 -6.71
N SER A 89 -0.24 -18.68 -7.21
CA SER A 89 -1.37 -19.54 -6.80
C SER A 89 -1.12 -20.27 -5.48
N ALA A 90 0.11 -20.34 -5.00
CA ALA A 90 0.44 -20.91 -3.70
C ALA A 90 -0.06 -19.98 -2.59
N SER A 91 -1.22 -20.31 -2.01
CA SER A 91 -1.88 -19.63 -0.90
C SER A 91 -1.13 -19.68 0.43
N ALA A 92 0.20 -19.85 0.44
CA ALA A 92 0.94 -19.60 1.65
C ALA A 92 0.85 -18.09 1.92
N PRO A 93 0.22 -17.63 3.01
CA PRO A 93 0.36 -16.25 3.40
C PRO A 93 1.86 -16.02 3.54
N PHE A 94 2.42 -15.18 2.67
CA PHE A 94 3.79 -14.73 2.80
C PHE A 94 3.80 -13.85 4.05
N GLU A 95 3.92 -14.48 5.20
CA GLU A 95 4.15 -13.81 6.47
C GLU A 95 5.53 -13.16 6.33
N PRO A 96 5.63 -11.82 6.32
CA PRO A 96 6.92 -11.17 6.29
C PRO A 96 7.71 -11.70 7.47
N SER A 97 8.82 -12.38 7.19
CA SER A 97 9.64 -13.02 8.22
C SER A 97 10.13 -11.94 9.18
N GLN A 98 9.49 -11.88 10.35
CA GLN A 98 9.75 -10.85 11.36
C GLN A 98 11.12 -11.02 12.03
N ASN A 99 11.75 -12.19 11.85
CA ASN A 99 13.00 -12.59 12.50
C ASN A 99 14.20 -12.65 11.53
N MET A 100 14.17 -11.92 10.42
CA MET A 100 15.35 -11.84 9.54
C MET A 100 16.47 -11.01 10.18
N PRO A 101 17.75 -11.45 10.07
CA PRO A 101 18.89 -10.63 10.45
C PRO A 101 18.85 -9.28 9.73
N VAL A 102 18.89 -8.20 10.50
CA VAL A 102 18.85 -6.84 9.96
C VAL A 102 20.24 -6.46 9.44
N ASN A 103 20.29 -5.96 8.21
CA ASN A 103 21.52 -5.45 7.62
C ASN A 103 22.05 -4.25 8.45
N PRO A 104 23.36 -4.17 8.74
CA PRO A 104 23.99 -3.00 9.38
C PRO A 104 23.60 -1.63 8.79
N ASP A 105 23.27 -1.57 7.50
CA ASP A 105 22.88 -0.35 6.77
C ASP A 105 21.40 0.01 6.90
N TYR A 106 20.61 -0.80 7.62
CA TYR A 106 19.20 -0.51 7.86
C TYR A 106 19.04 0.78 8.67
N VAL A 107 18.29 1.73 8.11
CA VAL A 107 17.99 3.01 8.78
C VAL A 107 16.87 2.81 9.78
N LEU A 108 17.17 3.10 11.05
CA LEU A 108 16.22 3.00 12.15
C LEU A 108 15.09 4.03 12.00
N GLY A 109 13.89 3.63 12.40
CA GLY A 109 12.78 4.57 12.47
C GLY A 109 11.71 4.21 13.51
N PRO A 110 10.69 5.07 13.64
CA PRO A 110 9.64 4.90 14.65
C PRO A 110 8.92 3.55 14.53
N GLY A 111 8.72 2.89 15.68
CA GLY A 111 8.10 1.58 15.79
C GLY A 111 9.07 0.40 15.70
N ASP A 112 10.36 0.63 15.40
CA ASP A 112 11.38 -0.42 15.51
C ASP A 112 11.72 -0.68 16.98
N GLU A 113 11.97 -1.93 17.33
CA GLU A 113 12.41 -2.36 18.67
C GLU A 113 13.91 -2.66 18.66
N LEU A 114 14.60 -2.15 19.67
CA LEU A 114 15.99 -2.46 19.96
C LEU A 114 16.07 -3.29 21.24
N ARG A 115 16.82 -4.38 21.17
CA ARG A 115 17.15 -5.22 22.33
C ARG A 115 18.58 -4.95 22.75
N ILE A 116 18.73 -4.49 23.99
CA ILE A 116 20.02 -4.20 24.60
C ILE A 116 20.22 -5.21 25.71
N SER A 117 21.17 -6.12 25.50
CA SER A 117 21.58 -7.13 26.48
C SER A 117 22.92 -6.73 27.07
N ILE A 118 22.97 -6.69 28.40
CA ILE A 118 24.15 -6.37 29.20
C ILE A 118 24.42 -7.57 30.09
N TRP A 119 25.66 -8.06 30.12
CA TRP A 119 26.05 -9.15 31.01
C TRP A 119 27.47 -8.99 31.57
N GLY A 120 27.75 -9.62 32.71
CA GLY A 120 29.03 -9.58 33.38
C GLY A 120 28.85 -9.39 34.88
N LYS A 121 29.39 -8.29 35.43
CA LYS A 121 29.18 -7.91 36.85
C LYS A 121 27.71 -7.61 37.18
N ILE A 122 26.97 -7.14 36.17
CA ILE A 122 25.52 -6.97 36.22
C ILE A 122 24.92 -7.59 34.96
N ASN A 123 23.68 -8.05 35.07
CA ASN A 123 22.91 -8.57 33.95
C ASN A 123 21.64 -7.75 33.80
N ALA A 124 21.36 -7.27 32.60
CA ALA A 124 20.15 -6.53 32.29
C ALA A 124 19.78 -6.71 30.82
N ASP A 125 18.49 -6.86 30.55
CA ASP A 125 17.94 -6.94 29.21
C ASP A 125 16.84 -5.90 29.05
N TYR A 126 16.98 -5.05 28.05
CA TYR A 126 16.01 -4.00 27.75
C TYR A 126 15.47 -4.19 26.33
N SER A 127 14.15 -4.14 26.20
CA SER A 127 13.47 -4.09 24.90
C SER A 127 12.84 -2.71 24.76
N LEU A 128 13.42 -1.87 23.91
CA LEU A 128 13.07 -0.46 23.79
C LEU A 128 12.56 -0.16 22.38
N THR A 129 11.35 0.37 22.28
CA THR A 129 10.75 0.78 21.01
C THR A 129 11.11 2.23 20.70
N ILE A 130 11.45 2.52 19.45
CA ILE A 130 11.70 3.88 18.97
C ILE A 130 10.36 4.61 18.85
N ASP A 131 10.21 5.70 19.59
CA ASP A 131 9.03 6.54 19.58
C ASP A 131 8.87 7.31 18.25
N ARG A 132 7.72 7.97 18.07
CA ARG A 132 7.45 8.83 16.91
C ARG A 132 8.41 10.01 16.76
N ASP A 133 8.99 10.46 17.88
CA ASP A 133 10.04 11.48 17.90
C ASP A 133 11.43 10.92 17.53
N GLY A 134 11.53 9.60 17.27
CA GLY A 134 12.78 8.94 16.90
C GLY A 134 13.76 8.75 18.07
N LYS A 135 13.22 8.63 19.28
CA LYS A 135 13.98 8.46 20.53
C LYS A 135 13.61 7.16 21.23
N ILE A 136 14.51 6.66 22.07
CA ILE A 136 14.25 5.58 23.02
C ILE A 136 14.44 6.09 24.44
N ASN A 137 13.71 5.52 25.40
CA ASN A 137 13.88 5.83 26.82
C ASN A 137 14.59 4.66 27.51
N MET A 138 15.88 4.86 27.81
CA MET A 138 16.72 3.84 28.42
C MET A 138 16.78 4.05 29.94
N PRO A 139 16.55 3.01 30.75
CA PRO A 139 16.80 3.08 32.18
C PRO A 139 18.26 3.50 32.45
N HIS A 140 18.45 4.41 33.40
CA HIS A 140 19.75 5.02 33.78
C HIS A 140 20.37 6.01 32.78
N ALA A 141 20.30 5.76 31.47
CA ALA A 141 20.87 6.65 30.46
C ALA A 141 19.91 7.75 29.98
N GLY A 142 18.62 7.63 30.27
CA GLY A 142 17.60 8.61 29.91
C GLY A 142 17.19 8.51 28.43
N VAL A 143 16.89 9.67 27.83
CA VAL A 143 16.39 9.76 26.46
C VAL A 143 17.55 9.78 25.47
N LEU A 144 17.52 8.85 24.50
CA LEU A 144 18.53 8.72 23.45
C LEU A 144 17.88 8.87 22.07
N PHE A 145 18.43 9.73 21.22
CA PHE A 145 17.92 9.98 19.86
C PHE A 145 18.61 9.06 18.86
N LEU A 146 17.82 8.36 18.04
CA LEU A 146 18.29 7.36 17.07
C LEU A 146 17.75 7.59 15.66
N ASN A 147 17.06 8.70 15.44
CA ASN A 147 16.43 9.04 14.17
C ASN A 147 17.45 9.17 13.04
N GLY A 148 17.23 8.44 11.95
CA GLY A 148 18.05 8.52 10.75
C GLY A 148 19.43 7.85 10.86
N LEU A 149 19.76 7.26 12.01
CA LEU A 149 20.95 6.45 12.14
C LEU A 149 20.73 5.08 11.49
N THR A 150 21.77 4.56 10.85
CA THR A 150 21.84 3.14 10.49
C THR A 150 21.98 2.29 11.75
N PHE A 151 21.60 1.02 11.68
CA PHE A 151 21.74 0.10 12.80
C PHE A 151 23.20 -0.03 13.27
N SER A 152 24.17 0.02 12.35
CA SER A 152 25.60 0.05 12.66
C SER A 152 26.01 1.29 13.46
N GLU A 153 25.55 2.46 13.03
CA GLU A 153 25.82 3.74 13.72
C GLU A 153 25.15 3.79 15.09
N ALA A 154 23.90 3.35 15.18
CA ALA A 154 23.16 3.28 16.43
C ALA A 154 23.84 2.37 17.45
N ARG A 155 24.37 1.21 17.03
CA ARG A 155 25.14 0.32 17.92
C ARG A 155 26.37 1.02 18.49
N LYS A 156 27.12 1.76 17.66
CA LYS A 156 28.31 2.51 18.11
C LYS A 156 27.92 3.66 19.05
N PHE A 157 26.88 4.39 18.71
CA PHE A 157 26.36 5.49 19.51
C PHE A 157 25.89 5.01 20.90
N LEU A 158 25.08 3.95 20.94
CA LEU A 158 24.60 3.35 22.19
C LEU A 158 25.74 2.80 23.03
N ALA A 159 26.72 2.13 22.42
CA ALA A 159 27.90 1.66 23.14
C ALA A 159 28.69 2.81 23.77
N GLY A 160 28.82 3.94 23.06
CA GLY A 160 29.50 5.14 23.55
C GLY A 160 28.77 5.80 24.73
N GLU A 161 27.46 6.00 24.63
CA GLU A 161 26.66 6.60 25.72
C GLU A 161 26.58 5.67 26.94
N LEU A 162 26.41 4.37 26.73
CA LEU A 162 26.29 3.40 27.81
C LEU A 162 27.62 3.13 28.52
N ALA A 163 28.76 3.37 27.86
CA ALA A 163 30.07 3.29 28.50
C ALA A 163 30.26 4.30 29.66
N ARG A 164 29.43 5.35 29.74
CA ARG A 164 29.45 6.34 30.84
C ARG A 164 28.82 5.81 32.12
N TYR A 165 27.93 4.82 32.00
CA TYR A 165 27.21 4.21 33.12
C TYR A 165 27.70 2.80 33.43
N TYR A 166 28.21 2.10 32.41
CA TYR A 166 28.68 0.74 32.50
C TYR A 166 30.12 0.63 32.04
N LEU A 167 31.02 0.26 32.95
CA LEU A 167 32.44 0.12 32.67
C LEU A 167 32.68 -1.01 31.66
N PRO A 168 33.28 -0.75 30.49
CA PRO A 168 33.52 -1.78 29.46
C PRO A 168 34.41 -2.95 29.90
N ALA A 169 35.20 -2.75 30.96
CA ALA A 169 36.01 -3.79 31.57
C ALA A 169 35.20 -4.77 32.43
N GLU A 170 34.04 -4.33 32.95
CA GLU A 170 33.21 -5.10 33.90
C GLU A 170 31.99 -5.73 33.24
N VAL A 171 31.53 -5.17 32.11
CA VAL A 171 30.34 -5.66 31.40
C VAL A 171 30.58 -5.79 29.89
N LYS A 172 29.80 -6.67 29.27
CA LYS A 172 29.65 -6.78 27.83
C LYS A 172 28.26 -6.27 27.45
N LEU A 173 28.20 -5.60 26.30
CA LEU A 173 26.99 -5.00 25.76
C LEU A 173 26.76 -5.52 24.34
N ASN A 174 25.53 -5.95 24.07
CA ASN A 174 25.07 -6.31 22.75
C ASN A 174 23.80 -5.55 22.42
N VAL A 175 23.72 -5.03 21.18
CA VAL A 175 22.53 -4.40 20.64
C VAL A 175 22.08 -5.21 19.44
N SER A 176 20.88 -5.79 19.54
CA SER A 176 20.20 -6.49 18.46
C SER A 176 18.87 -5.80 18.11
N MET A 177 18.34 -6.12 16.93
CA MET A 177 17.00 -5.68 16.52
C MET A 177 15.98 -6.67 17.07
N GLY A 178 14.90 -6.13 17.64
CA GLY A 178 13.69 -6.87 18.00
C GLY A 178 12.67 -6.84 16.86
N MET A 179 11.41 -6.58 17.19
CA MET A 179 10.36 -6.42 16.20
C MET A 179 10.57 -5.16 15.34
N LEU A 180 10.47 -5.32 14.03
CA LEU A 180 10.57 -4.21 13.08
C LEU A 180 9.21 -3.56 12.87
N ARG A 181 9.21 -2.26 12.55
CA ARG A 181 7.97 -1.56 12.23
C ARG A 181 7.34 -2.14 10.96
N SER A 182 6.01 -2.18 10.97
CA SER A 182 5.23 -2.52 9.78
C SER A 182 4.99 -1.30 8.92
N VAL A 183 5.14 -1.46 7.61
CA VAL A 183 4.86 -0.44 6.59
C VAL A 183 3.60 -0.84 5.83
N ARG A 184 2.71 0.13 5.61
CA ARG A 184 1.53 -0.06 4.75
C ARG A 184 1.86 0.29 3.31
N VAL A 185 1.67 -0.67 2.42
CA VAL A 185 1.82 -0.52 0.97
C VAL A 185 0.45 -0.62 0.31
N TYR A 186 0.18 0.25 -0.66
CA TYR A 186 -1.05 0.23 -1.44
C TYR A 186 -0.77 -0.37 -2.82
N VAL A 187 -1.42 -1.49 -3.12
CA VAL A 187 -1.33 -2.14 -4.43
C VAL A 187 -2.58 -1.77 -5.23
N THR A 188 -2.38 -1.19 -6.42
CA THR A 188 -3.44 -0.67 -7.29
C THR A 188 -3.23 -1.13 -8.73
N GLY A 189 -4.21 -0.89 -9.62
CA GLY A 189 -4.15 -1.27 -11.03
C GLY A 189 -4.55 -2.72 -11.29
N LYS A 190 -3.94 -3.35 -12.30
CA LYS A 190 -4.21 -4.75 -12.71
C LYS A 190 -3.51 -5.78 -11.82
N ALA A 191 -3.75 -5.69 -10.51
CA ALA A 191 -3.38 -6.71 -9.54
C ALA A 191 -4.55 -7.69 -9.35
N GLU A 192 -4.25 -8.92 -8.97
CA GLU A 192 -5.30 -9.93 -8.70
C GLU A 192 -6.20 -9.49 -7.53
N ARG A 193 -5.60 -8.95 -6.46
CA ARG A 193 -6.30 -8.40 -5.30
C ARG A 193 -5.76 -7.01 -4.97
N PRO A 194 -6.31 -5.92 -5.56
CA PRO A 194 -5.91 -4.56 -5.19
C PRO A 194 -6.36 -4.24 -3.76
N GLY A 195 -5.55 -3.50 -3.03
CA GLY A 195 -5.81 -3.18 -1.62
C GLY A 195 -4.59 -2.69 -0.85
N SER A 196 -4.78 -2.47 0.45
CA SER A 196 -3.70 -2.10 1.37
C SER A 196 -3.14 -3.33 2.08
N TYR A 197 -1.82 -3.47 2.06
CA TYR A 197 -1.09 -4.57 2.69
C TYR A 197 -0.11 -4.03 3.72
N ASN A 198 -0.10 -4.63 4.91
CA ASN A 198 0.91 -4.35 5.92
C ASN A 198 2.05 -5.35 5.73
N VAL A 199 3.25 -4.84 5.52
CA VAL A 199 4.47 -5.65 5.30
C VAL A 199 5.55 -5.22 6.30
N SER A 200 6.55 -6.07 6.54
CA SER A 200 7.72 -5.67 7.34
C SER A 200 8.52 -4.60 6.60
N SER A 201 9.22 -3.72 7.31
CA SER A 201 10.12 -2.71 6.71
C SER A 201 11.26 -3.30 5.86
N LEU A 202 11.59 -4.58 6.04
CA LEU A 202 12.55 -5.29 5.19
C LEU A 202 11.92 -5.91 3.93
N SER A 203 10.61 -5.76 3.75
CA SER A 203 9.90 -6.40 2.64
C SER A 203 10.21 -5.72 1.32
N THR A 204 10.38 -6.53 0.27
CA THR A 204 10.59 -6.03 -1.09
C THR A 204 9.26 -5.81 -1.81
N MET A 205 9.32 -5.14 -2.96
CA MET A 205 8.17 -5.02 -3.87
C MET A 205 7.62 -6.39 -4.30
N ILE A 206 8.48 -7.40 -4.42
CA ILE A 206 8.08 -8.77 -4.77
C ILE A 206 7.16 -9.33 -3.68
N ASN A 207 7.50 -9.12 -2.40
CA ASN A 207 6.66 -9.57 -1.29
C ASN A 207 5.26 -8.94 -1.33
N ALA A 208 5.18 -7.64 -1.65
CA ALA A 208 3.90 -6.95 -1.83
C ALA A 208 3.09 -7.50 -3.03
N LEU A 209 3.77 -7.86 -4.12
CA LEU A 209 3.13 -8.47 -5.29
C LEU A 209 2.59 -9.88 -4.98
N PHE A 210 3.35 -10.68 -4.22
CA PHE A 210 2.88 -11.97 -3.73
C PHE A 210 1.66 -11.84 -2.80
N ALA A 211 1.69 -10.87 -1.88
CA ALA A 211 0.55 -10.58 -1.00
C ALA A 211 -0.71 -10.18 -1.80
N ALA A 212 -0.53 -9.47 -2.91
CA ALA A 212 -1.61 -9.10 -3.82
C ALA A 212 -2.10 -10.25 -4.73
N GLY A 213 -1.49 -11.44 -4.67
CA GLY A 213 -1.81 -12.56 -5.55
C GLY A 213 -1.28 -12.41 -6.98
N GLY A 214 -0.31 -11.53 -7.18
CA GLY A 214 0.28 -11.25 -8.49
C GLY A 214 -0.53 -10.26 -9.33
N ARG A 215 -0.22 -10.25 -10.62
CA ARG A 215 -0.97 -9.48 -11.63
C ARG A 215 -2.28 -10.20 -11.97
N GLN A 216 -3.30 -9.44 -12.31
CA GLN A 216 -4.57 -9.97 -12.79
C GLN A 216 -4.35 -10.84 -14.03
N ARG A 217 -4.91 -12.05 -14.04
CA ARG A 217 -4.90 -12.92 -15.23
C ARG A 217 -5.63 -12.23 -16.38
N THR A 218 -4.92 -12.03 -17.48
CA THR A 218 -5.53 -11.67 -18.76
C THR A 218 -6.03 -12.94 -19.44
N VAL A 219 -7.02 -12.85 -20.32
CA VAL A 219 -7.40 -14.00 -21.16
C VAL A 219 -6.21 -14.34 -22.07
N PRO A 220 -5.81 -15.62 -22.21
CA PRO A 220 -4.77 -16.04 -23.14
C PRO A 220 -5.13 -15.75 -24.61
#